data_AF-A0A9D1K2I9-F1
#
_entry.id   AF-A0A9D1K2I9-F1
#
_cell.length_a   1.000
_cell.length_b   1.000
_cell.length_c   1.000
_cell.angle_alpha   90.00
_cell.angle_beta   90.00
_cell.angle_gamma   90.00
#
_symmetry.space_group_name_H-M   'P 1'
#
loop_
_entity.id
_entity.type
_entity.pdbx_description
1 polymer ?
#
loop_
_entity_poly.entity_id
_entity_poly.type
_entity_poly.pdbx_seq_one_letter_code
_entity_poly.pdbx_strand_id
1 'polypeptide(L)'
;MDFSITEIANLANLRLTAEETEELRADFEEILQFAAQMQEPEGTAHDSEDLPFLREDVPSPSLTREETLQNAPAVRDGCFVLPRAIGGKAHA
;
A
#
# COMPACT_ATOMS: atom_id res chain seq x y z
N MET A 1 -10.60 -11.91 18.16
CA MET A 1 -10.73 -12.22 16.72
C MET A 1 -9.53 -13.06 16.35
N ASP A 2 -9.70 -14.16 15.63
CA ASP A 2 -8.56 -14.92 15.12
C ASP A 2 -8.16 -14.31 13.78
N PHE A 3 -6.99 -13.65 13.72
CA PHE A 3 -6.44 -13.07 12.49
C PHE A 3 -5.08 -13.70 12.20
N SER A 4 -4.81 -13.99 10.93
CA SER A 4 -3.56 -14.58 10.50
C SER A 4 -2.58 -13.51 10.03
N ILE A 5 -1.42 -13.41 10.68
CA ILE A 5 -0.31 -12.53 10.24
C ILE A 5 0.08 -12.84 8.79
N THR A 6 0.03 -14.11 8.38
CA THR A 6 0.30 -14.52 6.99
C THR A 6 -0.72 -13.95 6.01
N GLU A 7 -1.99 -13.88 6.38
CA GLU A 7 -3.03 -13.30 5.50
C GLU A 7 -2.85 -11.79 5.36
N ILE A 8 -2.54 -11.09 6.45
CA ILE A 8 -2.26 -9.66 6.44
C ILE A 8 -1.00 -9.37 5.60
N ALA A 9 0.07 -10.14 5.80
CA ALA A 9 1.30 -10.02 5.02
C ALA A 9 1.05 -10.20 3.52
N ASN A 10 0.21 -11.16 3.14
CA ASN A 10 -0.19 -11.37 1.74
C ASN A 10 -0.94 -10.17 1.16
N LEU A 11 -1.84 -9.55 1.93
CA LEU A 11 -2.55 -8.33 1.51
C LEU A 11 -1.60 -7.14 1.35
N ALA A 12 -0.58 -7.05 2.20
CA ALA A 12 0.43 -6.00 2.18
C ALA A 12 1.60 -6.27 1.21
N ASN A 13 1.59 -7.41 0.50
CA ASN A 13 2.70 -7.88 -0.35
C ASN A 13 4.05 -7.97 0.40
N LEU A 14 4.01 -8.50 1.62
CA LEU A 14 5.17 -8.75 2.47
C LEU A 14 5.50 -10.25 2.47
N ARG A 15 6.80 -10.55 2.45
CA ARG A 15 7.33 -11.90 2.70
C ARG A 15 7.95 -11.91 4.08
N LEU A 16 7.47 -12.78 4.95
CA LEU A 16 7.93 -12.89 6.33
C LEU A 16 8.58 -14.25 6.56
N THR A 17 9.62 -14.30 7.39
CA THR A 17 10.12 -15.57 7.93
C THR A 17 9.19 -16.09 9.03
N ALA A 18 9.43 -17.33 9.47
CA ALA A 18 8.68 -17.91 10.58
C ALA A 18 8.92 -17.15 11.89
N GLU A 19 10.16 -16.70 12.11
CA GLU A 19 10.56 -15.90 13.26
C GLU A 19 9.87 -14.54 13.25
N GLU A 20 9.93 -13.81 12.13
CA GLU A 20 9.25 -12.50 11.98
C GLU A 20 7.74 -12.61 12.15
N THR A 21 7.14 -13.72 11.69
CA THR A 21 5.69 -13.94 11.84
C THR A 21 5.28 -14.06 13.31
N GLU A 22 6.10 -14.69 14.14
CA GLU A 22 5.80 -14.85 15.56
C GLU A 22 6.08 -13.58 16.37
N GLU A 23 7.14 -12.85 16.05
CA GLU A 23 7.41 -11.53 16.63
C GLU A 23 6.27 -10.55 16.31
N LEU A 24 5.89 -10.46 15.03
CA LEU A 24 4.79 -9.59 14.59
C LEU A 24 3.45 -9.97 15.20
N ARG A 25 3.21 -11.26 15.51
CA ARG A 25 1.99 -11.67 16.21
C ARG A 25 1.88 -10.98 17.57
N ALA A 26 2.95 -10.98 18.35
CA ALA A 26 2.97 -10.36 19.67
C ALA A 26 2.78 -8.83 19.58
N ASP A 27 3.52 -8.20 18.67
CA ASP A 27 3.47 -6.75 18.47
C ASP A 27 2.08 -6.29 18.01
N PHE A 28 1.46 -7.01 17.06
CA PHE A 28 0.11 -6.67 16.59
C PHE A 28 -0.95 -6.82 17.69
N GLU A 29 -0.84 -7.84 18.55
CA GLU A 29 -1.76 -8.00 19.67
C GLU A 29 -1.68 -6.80 20.64
N GLU A 30 -0.47 -6.32 20.95
CA GLU A 30 -0.27 -5.13 21.77
C GLU A 30 -0.86 -3.87 21.10
N ILE A 31 -0.59 -3.67 19.80
CA ILE A 31 -1.12 -2.53 19.04
C ILE A 31 -2.65 -2.56 18.99
N LEU A 32 -3.27 -3.73 18.82
CA LEU A 32 -4.73 -3.85 18.78
C LEU A 32 -5.35 -3.59 20.16
N GLN A 33 -4.72 -4.06 21.23
CA GLN A 33 -5.15 -3.76 22.59
C GLN A 33 -5.03 -2.26 22.91
N PHE A 34 -3.97 -1.61 22.42
CA PHE A 34 -3.82 -0.17 22.53
C PHE A 34 -4.90 0.58 21.73
N ALA A 35 -5.10 0.21 20.46
CA ALA A 35 -6.12 0.81 19.60
C ALA A 35 -7.55 0.62 20.15
N ALA A 36 -7.83 -0.50 20.82
CA ALA A 36 -9.13 -0.75 21.45
C ALA A 36 -9.46 0.19 22.61
N GLN A 37 -8.48 0.90 23.18
CA GLN A 37 -8.69 1.91 24.22
C GLN A 37 -9.20 3.24 23.65
N MET A 38 -9.16 3.42 22.32
CA MET A 38 -9.67 4.62 21.69
C MET A 38 -11.19 4.70 21.83
N GLN A 39 -11.67 5.84 22.33
CA GLN A 39 -13.09 6.18 22.33
C GLN A 39 -13.55 6.50 20.90
N GLU A 40 -14.86 6.40 20.64
CA GLU A 40 -15.43 6.85 19.36
C GLU A 40 -14.97 8.29 19.09
N PRO A 41 -14.36 8.57 17.93
CA PRO A 41 -13.90 9.91 17.61
C PRO A 41 -15.10 10.85 17.50
N GLU A 42 -15.15 11.89 18.34
CA GLU A 42 -16.04 13.04 18.19
C GLU A 42 -15.55 13.92 17.03
N GLY A 43 -15.76 13.47 15.78
CA GLY A 43 -15.41 14.25 14.60
C GLY A 43 -14.83 13.38 13.49
N THR A 44 -15.67 13.09 12.50
CA THR A 44 -15.33 12.31 11.32
C THR A 44 -15.19 13.23 10.12
N ALA A 45 -14.15 12.99 9.33
CA ALA A 45 -13.82 13.64 8.07
C ALA A 45 -13.28 15.06 8.18
N HIS A 46 -12.47 15.45 7.19
CA HIS A 46 -12.09 16.84 7.00
C HIS A 46 -13.36 17.70 6.98
N ASP A 47 -13.53 18.56 7.99
CA ASP A 47 -14.36 19.75 7.91
C ASP A 47 -13.70 20.74 6.94
N SER A 48 -13.54 20.34 5.68
CA SER A 48 -13.29 21.30 4.63
C SER A 48 -14.65 21.96 4.37
N GLU A 49 -14.80 23.19 4.84
CA GLU A 49 -15.86 24.11 4.39
C GLU A 49 -15.84 24.28 2.85
N ASP A 50 -14.75 23.83 2.21
CA ASP A 50 -14.57 23.79 0.78
C ASP A 50 -15.39 22.67 0.13
N LEU A 51 -16.27 23.07 -0.78
CA LEU A 51 -16.90 22.17 -1.75
C LEU A 51 -15.81 21.41 -2.53
N PRO A 52 -16.06 20.14 -2.91
CA PRO A 52 -15.12 19.38 -3.73
C PRO A 52 -14.76 20.16 -4.99
N PHE A 53 -13.47 20.48 -5.16
CA PHE A 53 -12.97 21.21 -6.32
C PHE A 53 -12.73 20.23 -7.48
N LEU A 54 -13.26 20.56 -8.65
CA LEU A 54 -13.01 19.81 -9.87
C LEU A 54 -11.79 20.39 -10.58
N ARG A 55 -10.91 19.51 -11.05
CA ARG A 55 -9.85 19.88 -11.99
C ARG A 55 -10.49 20.10 -13.36
N GLU A 56 -10.21 21.25 -13.97
CA GLU A 56 -10.55 21.52 -15.37
C GLU A 56 -9.94 20.47 -16.30
N ASP A 57 -10.69 20.07 -17.35
CA ASP A 57 -10.23 19.08 -18.33
C ASP A 57 -9.32 19.71 -19.39
N VAL A 58 -8.22 20.32 -18.94
CA VAL A 58 -7.22 20.96 -19.78
C VAL A 58 -5.93 20.13 -19.75
N PRO A 59 -5.38 19.75 -20.91
CA PRO A 59 -4.13 18.99 -20.97
C PRO A 59 -2.95 19.84 -20.51
N SER A 60 -2.03 19.24 -19.75
CA SER A 60 -0.75 19.82 -19.35
C SER A 60 0.42 19.03 -19.95
N PRO A 61 1.62 19.64 -20.09
CA PRO A 61 2.81 18.91 -20.51
C PRO A 61 3.07 17.71 -19.60
N SER A 62 3.22 16.53 -20.19
CA SER A 62 3.64 15.33 -19.47
C SER A 62 5.15 15.35 -19.21
N LEU A 63 5.60 14.56 -18.23
CA LEU A 63 7.03 14.29 -18.04
C LEU A 63 7.65 13.67 -19.29
N THR A 64 8.93 13.95 -19.53
CA THR A 64 9.66 13.30 -20.62
C THR A 64 9.84 11.80 -20.32
N ARG A 65 10.06 11.01 -21.37
CA ARG A 65 10.31 9.57 -21.22
C ARG A 65 11.55 9.29 -20.36
N GLU A 66 12.57 10.14 -20.46
CA GLU A 66 13.80 10.04 -19.68
C GLU A 66 13.55 10.29 -18.20
N GLU A 67 12.88 11.39 -17.85
CA GLU A 67 12.51 11.72 -16.46
C GLU A 67 11.60 10.64 -15.83
N THR A 68 10.71 10.05 -16.63
CA THR A 68 9.78 9.00 -16.16
C THR A 68 10.52 7.70 -15.83
N LEU A 69 11.57 7.37 -16.59
CA LEU A 69 12.28 6.09 -16.49
C LEU A 69 13.57 6.16 -15.66
N GLN A 70 14.00 7.35 -15.22
CA GLN A 70 15.28 7.55 -14.53
C GLN A 70 15.47 6.67 -13.28
N ASN A 71 14.38 6.35 -12.57
CA ASN A 71 14.39 5.54 -11.36
C ASN A 71 13.90 4.10 -11.57
N ALA A 72 13.65 3.70 -12.82
CA ALA A 72 13.16 2.37 -13.12
C ALA A 72 14.27 1.32 -12.88
N PRO A 73 14.01 0.24 -12.12
CA PRO A 73 15.01 -0.81 -11.88
C PRO A 73 15.53 -1.48 -13.17
N ALA A 74 14.67 -1.58 -14.18
CA ALA A 74 15.03 -2.10 -15.50
C ALA A 74 14.16 -1.44 -16.58
N VAL A 75 14.81 -1.08 -17.70
CA VAL A 75 14.19 -0.40 -18.84
C VAL A 75 14.53 -1.15 -20.11
N ARG A 76 13.52 -1.35 -20.97
CA ARG A 76 13.71 -1.89 -22.33
C ARG A 76 12.73 -1.21 -23.29
N ASP A 77 13.23 -0.75 -24.43
CA ASP A 77 12.43 -0.11 -25.49
C ASP A 77 11.56 1.07 -25.02
N GLY A 78 12.00 1.78 -23.97
CA GLY A 78 11.24 2.87 -23.36
C GLY A 78 10.09 2.44 -22.45
N CYS A 79 10.09 1.19 -21.98
CA CYS A 79 9.12 0.63 -21.05
C CYS A 79 9.77 0.18 -19.74
N PHE A 80 8.99 0.20 -18.66
CA PHE A 80 9.33 -0.50 -17.42
C PHE A 80 9.31 -2.01 -17.66
N VAL A 81 10.37 -2.69 -17.22
CA VAL A 81 10.46 -4.14 -17.33
C VAL A 81 10.00 -4.77 -16.01
N LEU A 82 8.95 -5.58 -16.09
CA LEU A 82 8.41 -6.34 -14.96
C LEU A 82 8.43 -7.84 -15.29
N PRO A 83 8.46 -8.72 -14.27
CA PRO A 83 8.15 -10.13 -14.47
C PRO A 83 6.79 -10.29 -15.16
N ARG A 84 6.68 -11.26 -16.06
CA ARG A 84 5.43 -11.53 -16.76
C ARG A 84 4.34 -11.86 -15.73
N ALA A 85 3.21 -11.17 -15.79
CA ALA A 85 2.03 -11.54 -15.03
C ALA A 85 1.52 -12.90 -15.54
N ILE A 86 1.76 -13.95 -14.76
CA ILE A 86 1.18 -15.28 -14.96
C ILE A 86 0.07 -15.38 -13.92
N GLY A 87 -1.18 -15.57 -14.35
CA GLY A 87 -2.32 -15.62 -13.43
C GLY A 87 -2.20 -16.79 -12.44
N GLY A 88 -2.24 -16.49 -11.13
CA GLY A 88 -2.44 -17.47 -10.06
C GLY A 88 -1.24 -17.67 -9.12
N LYS A 89 -1.27 -16.96 -7.99
CA LYS A 89 -0.45 -17.11 -6.75
C LYS A 89 1.08 -17.21 -6.95
N ALA A 90 1.74 -16.05 -7.02
CA ALA A 90 3.21 -15.90 -7.00
C ALA A 90 3.82 -15.69 -5.59
N HIS A 91 3.07 -16.01 -4.53
CA HIS A 91 3.49 -15.85 -3.14
C HIS A 91 3.14 -17.12 -2.37
N ALA A 92 3.99 -18.14 -2.51
CA ALA A 92 4.15 -19.23 -1.58
C ALA A 92 5.65 -19.41 -1.35
#